data_AF-A0A8H7YVR6-F1
#
_entry.id   AF-A0A8H7YVR6-F1
#
_cell.length_a   1.000
_cell.length_b   1.000
_cell.length_c   1.000
_cell.angle_alpha   90.00
_cell.angle_beta   90.00
_cell.angle_gamma   90.00
#
_symmetry.space_group_name_H-M   'P 1'
#
loop_
_entity.id
_entity.type
_entity.pdbx_description
1 polymer ?
#
loop_
_entity_poly.entity_id
_entity_poly.type
_entity_poly.pdbx_seq_one_letter_code
_entity_poly.pdbx_strand_id
1 'polypeptide(L)'
;MLEAKWVKMNDTVNTQLIPSSSSYIANLPSGRDIHSTPAAYTPPQLDVEQIVRMRAPPDTCESLDVAESSDEDAVEGEAAGRGYF
;
A
#
# COMPACT_ATOMS: atom_id res chain seq x y z
N MET A 1 -12.10 -27.73 25.11
CA MET A 1 -12.49 -28.98 25.81
C MET A 1 -12.94 -30.09 24.83
N LEU A 2 -12.31 -30.21 23.65
CA LEU A 2 -12.60 -31.30 22.69
C LEU A 2 -11.48 -32.34 22.71
N GLU A 3 -10.24 -31.88 22.68
CA GLU A 3 -9.02 -32.69 22.84
C GLU A 3 -9.14 -33.70 23.99
N ALA A 4 -9.40 -33.23 25.22
CA ALA A 4 -9.53 -34.12 26.38
C ALA A 4 -10.62 -35.21 26.22
N LYS A 5 -11.72 -34.91 25.53
CA LYS A 5 -12.78 -35.90 25.26
C LYS A 5 -12.30 -36.94 24.25
N TRP A 6 -11.59 -36.51 23.21
CA TRP A 6 -11.13 -37.36 22.13
C TRP A 6 -9.98 -38.25 22.58
N VAL A 7 -9.07 -37.72 23.41
CA VAL A 7 -8.01 -38.50 24.07
C VAL A 7 -8.64 -39.59 24.94
N LYS A 8 -9.56 -39.24 25.85
CA LYS A 8 -10.23 -40.23 26.70
C LYS A 8 -10.93 -41.31 25.87
N MET A 9 -11.68 -40.94 24.84
CA MET A 9 -12.36 -41.90 23.97
C MET A 9 -11.38 -42.82 23.23
N ASN A 10 -10.27 -42.28 22.75
CA ASN A 10 -9.25 -43.07 22.09
C ASN A 10 -8.58 -44.04 23.06
N ASP A 11 -8.23 -43.58 24.26
CA ASP A 11 -7.58 -44.40 25.27
C ASP A 11 -8.48 -45.51 25.82
N THR A 12 -9.81 -45.30 25.84
CA THR A 12 -10.75 -46.26 26.44
C THR A 12 -11.50 -47.15 25.45
N VAL A 13 -11.76 -46.69 24.22
CA VAL A 13 -12.63 -47.40 23.26
C VAL A 13 -11.88 -47.78 21.99
N ASN A 14 -11.22 -46.80 21.33
CA ASN A 14 -10.70 -47.02 19.99
C ASN A 14 -9.30 -47.62 19.98
N THR A 15 -8.47 -47.27 20.96
CA THR A 15 -7.08 -47.71 21.14
C THR A 15 -6.23 -47.54 19.87
N GLN A 16 -6.46 -46.46 19.12
CA GLN A 16 -5.74 -46.20 17.87
C GLN A 16 -4.44 -45.46 18.14
N LEU A 17 -3.39 -45.79 17.37
CA LEU A 17 -2.14 -45.03 17.38
C LEU A 17 -2.38 -43.64 16.81
N ILE A 18 -1.89 -42.60 17.50
CA ILE A 18 -1.98 -41.21 17.04
C ILE A 18 -0.78 -40.93 16.13
N PRO A 19 -0.99 -40.68 14.83
CA PRO A 19 0.12 -40.38 13.92
C PRO A 19 0.60 -38.93 14.09
N SER A 20 1.81 -38.65 13.60
CA SER A 20 2.40 -37.31 13.63
C SER A 20 1.57 -36.29 12.85
N SER A 21 1.39 -35.10 13.42
CA SER A 21 0.67 -33.99 12.79
C SER A 21 1.26 -33.58 11.43
N SER A 22 2.58 -33.73 11.26
CA SER A 22 3.29 -33.40 10.02
C SER A 22 2.75 -34.18 8.81
N SER A 23 2.34 -35.44 9.00
CA SER A 23 1.79 -36.29 7.93
C SER A 23 0.45 -35.78 7.39
N TYR A 24 -0.40 -35.24 8.28
CA TYR A 24 -1.67 -34.68 7.87
C TYR A 24 -1.51 -33.33 7.21
N ILE A 25 -0.62 -32.48 7.72
CA ILE A 25 -0.36 -31.14 7.15
C ILE A 25 0.15 -31.26 5.71
N ALA A 26 1.02 -32.24 5.43
CA ALA A 26 1.52 -32.49 4.08
C ALA A 26 0.44 -32.94 3.09
N ASN A 27 -0.65 -33.56 3.57
CA ASN A 27 -1.77 -34.03 2.77
C ASN A 27 -2.97 -33.09 2.79
N LEU A 28 -2.85 -31.91 3.42
CA LEU A 28 -3.92 -30.93 3.35
C LEU A 28 -4.08 -30.52 1.88
N PRO A 29 -5.30 -30.58 1.32
CA PRO A 29 -5.53 -29.98 0.02
C PRO A 29 -5.10 -28.52 0.14
N SER A 30 -4.19 -28.08 -0.75
CA SER A 30 -3.78 -26.68 -0.85
C SER A 30 -5.04 -25.85 -0.75
N GLY A 31 -5.18 -25.13 0.37
CA GLY A 31 -6.41 -24.43 0.72
C GLY A 31 -6.83 -23.65 -0.50
N ARG A 32 -7.99 -24.01 -1.07
CA ARG A 32 -8.58 -23.21 -2.15
C ARG A 32 -8.55 -21.77 -1.67
N ASP A 33 -8.12 -20.85 -2.52
CA ASP A 33 -8.19 -19.42 -2.24
C ASP A 33 -9.62 -19.12 -1.76
N ILE A 34 -9.79 -18.96 -0.44
CA ILE A 34 -11.09 -18.67 0.20
C ILE A 34 -11.60 -17.29 -0.20
N HIS A 35 -10.71 -16.49 -0.77
CA HIS A 35 -10.98 -15.23 -1.41
C HIS A 35 -10.52 -15.35 -2.85
N SER A 36 -11.46 -15.30 -3.80
CA SER A 36 -11.10 -15.04 -5.19
C SER A 36 -10.13 -13.87 -5.24
N THR A 37 -9.12 -13.94 -6.11
CA THR A 37 -8.18 -12.83 -6.32
C THR A 37 -8.95 -11.51 -6.38
N PRO A 38 -8.63 -10.54 -5.51
CA PRO A 38 -9.32 -9.26 -5.50
C PRO A 38 -9.37 -8.67 -6.90
N ALA A 39 -10.50 -8.04 -7.26
CA ALA A 39 -10.59 -7.33 -8.53
C ALA A 39 -9.44 -6.32 -8.64
N ALA A 40 -8.96 -6.11 -9.88
CA ALA A 40 -7.94 -5.10 -10.13
C ALA A 40 -8.42 -3.74 -9.58
N TYR A 41 -7.51 -3.02 -8.91
CA TYR A 41 -7.83 -1.71 -8.36
C TYR A 41 -8.21 -0.74 -9.48
N THR A 42 -9.41 -0.17 -9.40
CA THR A 42 -9.86 0.89 -10.30
C THR A 42 -9.77 2.22 -9.54
N PRO A 43 -8.90 3.17 -9.97
CA PRO A 43 -8.86 4.49 -9.34
C PRO A 43 -10.18 5.23 -9.56
N PRO A 44 -10.66 6.00 -8.57
CA PRO A 44 -11.85 6.82 -8.75
C PRO A 44 -11.59 7.85 -9.85
N GLN A 45 -12.43 7.86 -10.89
CA GLN A 45 -12.36 8.86 -11.95
C GLN A 45 -13.34 10.00 -11.65
N LEU A 46 -12.86 11.23 -11.81
CA LEU A 46 -13.68 12.43 -11.75
C LEU A 46 -14.41 12.60 -13.08
N ASP A 47 -15.67 13.02 -13.01
CA ASP A 47 -16.44 13.34 -14.21
C ASP A 47 -15.80 14.51 -15.00
N VAL A 48 -15.95 14.49 -16.32
CA VAL A 48 -15.35 15.48 -17.22
C VAL A 48 -15.82 16.89 -16.85
N GLU A 49 -17.09 17.06 -16.51
CA GLU A 49 -17.63 18.35 -16.08
C GLU A 49 -17.04 18.82 -14.76
N GLN A 50 -16.70 17.89 -13.86
CA GLN A 50 -16.02 18.21 -12.60
C GLN A 50 -14.57 18.62 -12.84
N ILE A 51 -13.86 17.92 -13.73
CA ILE A 51 -12.49 18.26 -14.13
C ILE A 51 -12.45 19.66 -14.76
N VAL A 52 -13.39 19.99 -15.65
CA VAL A 52 -13.45 21.31 -16.31
C VAL A 52 -13.65 22.43 -15.30
N ARG A 53 -14.50 22.24 -14.29
CA ARG A 53 -14.72 23.23 -13.22
C ARG A 53 -13.52 23.41 -12.28
N MET A 54 -12.65 22.41 -12.19
CA MET A 54 -11.41 22.47 -11.41
C MET A 54 -10.26 23.13 -12.18
N ARG A 55 -10.41 23.40 -13.49
CA ARG A 55 -9.39 24.12 -14.25
C ARG A 55 -9.39 25.58 -13.83
N ALA A 56 -8.20 26.08 -13.50
CA ALA A 56 -8.00 27.51 -13.38
C ALA A 56 -8.33 28.18 -14.73
N PRO A 57 -8.86 29.42 -14.72
CA PRO A 57 -8.97 30.20 -15.94
C PRO A 57 -7.63 30.22 -16.68
N PRO A 58 -7.62 30.10 -18.03
CA PRO A 58 -6.38 30.22 -18.78
C PRO A 58 -5.76 31.59 -18.50
N ASP A 59 -4.48 31.61 -18.14
CA ASP A 59 -3.73 32.84 -17.96
C ASP A 59 -3.74 33.62 -19.28
N THR A 60 -4.43 34.77 -19.29
CA THR A 60 -4.55 35.64 -20.48
C THR A 60 -3.36 36.58 -20.63
N CYS A 61 -2.19 36.24 -20.07
CA CYS A 61 -0.97 36.99 -20.32
C CYS A 61 -0.34 36.58 -21.66
N GLU A 62 -1.03 36.94 -22.74
CA GLU A 62 -0.37 37.26 -24.00
C GLU A 62 -0.15 38.79 -24.04
N SER A 63 0.70 39.27 -23.14
CA SER A 63 1.46 40.50 -23.36
C SER A 63 2.91 40.17 -23.09
N LEU A 64 3.62 39.87 -24.17
CA LEU A 64 5.07 39.96 -24.27
C LEU A 64 5.50 41.38 -23.85
N ASP A 65 5.72 41.60 -22.56
CA ASP A 65 6.58 42.68 -22.09
C ASP A 65 7.86 42.03 -21.55
N VAL A 66 8.77 41.79 -22.49
CA VAL A 66 10.21 41.69 -22.21
C VAL A 66 10.65 43.11 -21.81
N ALA A 67 10.39 43.48 -20.56
CA ALA A 67 10.90 44.69 -19.94
C ALA A 67 11.71 44.30 -18.70
N GLU A 68 13.03 44.27 -18.91
CA GLU A 68 14.10 44.39 -17.91
C GLU A 68 13.99 43.53 -16.64
N SER A 69 14.56 42.32 -16.74
CA SER A 69 15.27 41.73 -15.60
C SER A 69 16.45 42.65 -15.24
N SER A 70 16.21 43.62 -14.35
CA SER A 70 17.25 44.46 -13.76
C SER A 70 18.03 43.62 -12.74
N ASP A 71 19.10 43.02 -13.22
CA ASP A 71 20.17 42.42 -12.43
C ASP A 71 21.04 43.56 -11.87
N GLU A 72 20.86 43.89 -10.58
CA GLU A 72 21.84 44.70 -9.85
C GLU A 72 22.37 43.90 -8.66
N ASP A 73 23.54 43.30 -8.89
CA ASP A 73 24.44 42.80 -7.86
C ASP A 73 24.77 43.91 -6.85
N ALA A 74 24.42 43.70 -5.58
CA ALA A 74 25.03 44.38 -4.44
C ALA A 74 25.37 43.38 -3.34
N VAL A 75 26.63 42.98 -3.37
CA VAL A 75 27.44 42.26 -2.38
C VAL A 75 27.28 42.79 -0.94
N GLU A 76 27.16 41.87 0.03
CA GLU A 76 28.02 41.71 1.23
C GLU A 76 27.30 40.96 2.36
N GLY A 77 27.95 39.96 2.97
CA GLY A 77 27.48 39.40 4.25
C GLY A 77 27.80 37.92 4.50
N GLU A 78 29.08 37.60 4.58
CA GLU A 78 29.66 36.33 5.01
C GLU A 78 29.12 35.83 6.37
N ALA A 79 28.64 34.58 6.43
CA ALA A 79 28.74 33.72 7.63
C ALA A 79 28.55 32.25 7.24
N ALA A 80 29.69 31.58 7.06
CA ALA A 80 29.79 30.16 6.80
C ALA A 80 29.19 29.31 7.94
N GLY A 81 28.38 28.32 7.55
CA GLY A 81 27.85 27.31 8.47
C GLY A 81 27.59 25.98 7.76
N ARG A 82 28.56 25.48 6.96
CA ARG A 82 28.53 24.09 6.46
C ARG A 82 29.24 23.18 7.47
N GLY A 83 28.46 22.44 8.24
CA GLY A 83 28.93 21.30 9.02
C GLY A 83 28.45 20.00 8.41
N TYR A 84 29.32 19.30 7.69
CA TYR A 84 29.23 17.85 7.48
C TYR A 84 30.63 17.28 7.22
N PHE A 85 31.17 16.59 8.23
CA PHE A 85 31.93 15.36 8.07
C PHE A 85 31.38 14.36 9.09
#